data_AF-A0A1H5PQF6-F1
#
_entry.id   AF-A0A1H5PQF6-F1
#
_cell.length_a   1.000
_cell.length_b   1.000
_cell.length_c   1.000
_cell.angle_alpha   90.00
_cell.angle_beta   90.00
_cell.angle_gamma   90.00
#
_symmetry.space_group_name_H-M   'P 1'
#
loop_
_entity.id
_entity.type
_entity.pdbx_description
1 polymer ?
#
loop_
_entity_poly.entity_id
_entity_poly.type
_entity_poly.pdbx_seq_one_letter_code
_entity_poly.pdbx_strand_id
1 'polypeptide(L)'
;MFASLARRALYALATSTEVESVVRAIPPAQDLAYNAARRYVAGTTLDEALETVRRLTGDGLGVSLDLFGEGAADEESLAETVRGYRAAAAALAEVGGDVYLEIVPSHLGLDLGPDVCRRHVEQLLDVLPAGSRLEISAEESHRTPHIMDLTVALAEAGAPVLATVQANLRRSPGDVDRLVAAGVPVRLVKGAYLESADVAHAWGEPATVAFVRLAHQLHAAGSAPVLATHDRVLREALLEAIPGAGVELLLGVREDDARELAARGVPVRVYAPYGDSWFRYWMRRVAEAQGA
;
A
#
# COMPACT_ATOMS: atom_id res chain seq x y z
N MET A 1 -27.18 -2.70 4.19
CA MET A 1 -27.73 -1.58 3.39
C MET A 1 -27.45 -0.22 4.02
N PHE A 2 -27.70 -0.01 5.32
CA PHE A 2 -27.32 1.23 6.02
C PHE A 2 -25.79 1.44 6.14
N ALA A 3 -25.02 0.41 6.47
CA ALA A 3 -23.56 0.50 6.53
C ALA A 3 -22.91 0.85 5.18
N SER A 4 -23.48 0.38 4.05
CA SER A 4 -22.98 0.73 2.71
C SER A 4 -23.31 2.16 2.29
N LEU A 5 -24.43 2.72 2.78
CA LEU A 5 -24.80 4.12 2.52
C LEU A 5 -23.92 5.09 3.33
N ALA A 6 -23.68 4.78 4.62
CA ALA A 6 -22.77 5.57 5.46
C ALA A 6 -21.33 5.54 4.94
N ARG A 7 -20.82 4.36 4.53
CA ARG A 7 -19.50 4.24 3.89
C ARG A 7 -19.40 5.06 2.60
N ARG A 8 -20.43 5.04 1.74
CA ARG A 8 -20.46 5.85 0.51
C ARG A 8 -20.45 7.35 0.79
N ALA A 9 -21.20 7.80 1.79
CA ALA A 9 -21.23 9.21 2.19
C ALA A 9 -19.90 9.68 2.81
N LEU A 10 -19.30 8.88 3.69
CA LEU A 10 -17.97 9.15 4.26
C LEU A 10 -16.87 9.11 3.20
N TYR A 11 -16.95 8.17 2.26
CA TYR A 11 -16.03 8.11 1.12
C TYR A 11 -16.16 9.35 0.24
N ALA A 12 -17.39 9.79 -0.07
CA ALA A 12 -17.64 11.01 -0.84
C ALA A 12 -17.11 12.28 -0.14
N LEU A 13 -17.24 12.36 1.20
CA LEU A 13 -16.65 13.42 2.00
C LEU A 13 -15.11 13.34 2.02
N ALA A 14 -14.55 12.14 2.10
CA ALA A 14 -13.11 11.89 2.07
C ALA A 14 -12.46 12.24 0.72
N THR A 15 -13.24 12.21 -0.36
CA THR A 15 -12.81 12.58 -1.71
C THR A 15 -13.26 13.99 -2.13
N SER A 16 -13.86 14.80 -1.24
CA SER A 16 -14.29 16.17 -1.58
C SER A 16 -13.15 17.16 -1.38
N THR A 17 -12.74 17.79 -2.48
CA THR A 17 -11.74 18.85 -2.51
C THR A 17 -12.24 20.14 -1.85
N GLU A 18 -13.55 20.40 -1.88
CA GLU A 18 -14.19 21.54 -1.23
C GLU A 18 -14.10 21.45 0.29
N VAL A 19 -14.37 20.27 0.87
CA VAL A 19 -14.26 20.06 2.32
C VAL A 19 -12.81 20.20 2.78
N GLU A 20 -11.87 19.60 2.06
CA GLU A 20 -10.44 19.72 2.35
C GLU A 20 -9.97 21.18 2.30
N SER A 21 -10.30 21.91 1.24
CA SER A 21 -9.89 23.32 1.08
C SER A 21 -10.41 24.22 2.20
N VAL A 22 -11.65 24.01 2.66
CA VAL A 22 -12.22 24.77 3.79
C VAL A 22 -11.51 24.42 5.09
N VAL A 23 -11.24 23.14 5.37
CA VAL A 23 -10.54 22.73 6.60
C VAL A 23 -9.11 23.27 6.63
N ARG A 24 -8.40 23.23 5.50
CA ARG A 24 -7.03 23.76 5.37
C ARG A 24 -6.97 25.29 5.40
N ALA A 25 -8.01 25.99 4.96
CA ALA A 25 -8.05 27.45 4.99
C ALA A 25 -8.21 28.05 6.40
N ILE A 26 -8.59 27.25 7.40
CA ILE A 26 -8.86 27.70 8.77
C ILE A 26 -7.79 27.09 9.70
N PRO A 27 -6.77 27.86 10.13
CA PRO A 27 -5.62 27.30 10.85
C PRO A 27 -5.99 26.47 12.11
N PRO A 28 -6.91 26.92 12.99
CA PRO A 28 -7.33 26.10 14.13
C PRO A 28 -8.00 24.77 13.74
N ALA A 29 -8.72 24.74 12.62
CA ALA A 29 -9.38 23.53 12.12
C ALA A 29 -8.36 22.58 11.48
N GLN A 30 -7.41 23.12 10.72
CA GLN A 30 -6.29 22.37 10.17
C GLN A 30 -5.44 21.74 11.28
N ASP A 31 -5.08 22.49 12.32
CA ASP A 31 -4.28 21.98 13.44
C ASP A 31 -5.00 20.85 14.19
N LEU A 32 -6.31 21.00 14.40
CA LEU A 32 -7.11 19.96 15.05
C LEU A 32 -7.17 18.69 14.18
N ALA A 33 -7.43 18.84 12.88
CA ALA A 33 -7.46 17.74 11.93
C ALA A 33 -6.10 17.04 11.82
N TYR A 34 -5.01 17.81 11.71
CA TYR A 34 -3.67 17.26 11.65
C TYR A 34 -3.31 16.53 12.94
N ASN A 35 -3.66 17.06 14.11
CA ASN A 35 -3.42 16.36 15.38
C ASN A 35 -4.17 15.03 15.49
N ALA A 36 -5.34 14.89 14.86
CA ALA A 36 -6.05 13.62 14.78
C ALA A 36 -5.47 12.68 13.72
N ALA A 37 -4.92 13.23 12.63
CA ALA A 37 -4.36 12.50 11.51
C ALA A 37 -2.92 12.01 11.75
N ARG A 38 -2.09 12.79 12.46
CA ARG A 38 -0.63 12.60 12.58
C ARG A 38 -0.18 11.26 13.16
N ARG A 39 -1.09 10.50 13.77
CA ARG A 39 -0.79 9.12 14.21
C ARG A 39 -0.81 8.11 13.06
N TYR A 40 -1.46 8.44 11.95
CA TYR A 40 -1.70 7.57 10.79
C TYR A 40 -0.84 7.93 9.58
N VAL A 41 -0.13 9.05 9.63
CA VAL A 41 0.76 9.53 8.57
C VAL A 41 2.16 9.72 9.17
N ALA A 42 3.18 9.42 8.39
CA ALA A 42 4.57 9.48 8.81
C ALA A 42 5.12 10.92 8.86
N GLY A 43 4.44 11.86 8.20
CA GLY A 43 4.77 13.28 8.13
C GLY A 43 4.11 13.94 6.93
N THR A 44 4.22 15.27 6.84
CA THR A 44 3.85 16.01 5.62
C THR A 44 5.03 16.21 4.69
N THR A 45 6.25 16.07 5.19
CA THR A 45 7.50 16.16 4.43
C THR A 45 8.25 14.84 4.42
N LEU A 46 9.19 14.68 3.50
CA LEU A 46 10.07 13.51 3.47
C LEU A 46 10.91 13.41 4.75
N ASP A 47 11.46 14.51 5.26
CA ASP A 47 12.29 14.52 6.47
C ASP A 47 11.54 14.00 7.70
N GLU A 48 10.31 14.47 7.93
CA GLU A 48 9.43 13.96 8.99
C GLU A 48 9.12 12.46 8.79
N ALA A 49 8.88 12.05 7.55
CA ALA A 49 8.67 10.65 7.22
C ALA A 49 9.88 9.79 7.62
N LEU A 50 11.10 10.23 7.28
CA LEU A 50 12.34 9.52 7.61
C LEU A 50 12.58 9.43 9.12
N GLU A 51 12.18 10.44 9.91
CA GLU A 51 12.19 10.34 11.38
C GLU A 51 11.25 9.21 11.86
N THR A 52 10.05 9.13 11.31
CA THR A 52 9.11 8.05 11.60
C THR A 52 9.68 6.69 11.17
N VAL A 53 10.29 6.60 9.98
CA VAL A 53 10.93 5.36 9.50
C VAL A 53 12.02 4.91 10.46
N ARG A 54 12.94 5.81 10.87
CA ARG A 54 14.03 5.49 11.82
C ARG A 54 13.50 4.96 13.16
N ARG A 55 12.39 5.50 13.65
CA ARG A 55 11.74 5.01 14.88
C ARG A 55 11.23 3.59 14.70
N LEU A 56 10.49 3.32 13.62
CA LEU A 56 9.90 2.01 13.36
C LEU A 56 10.96 0.94 13.09
N THR A 57 12.02 1.27 12.33
CA THR A 57 13.13 0.33 12.09
C THR A 57 13.96 0.10 13.35
N GLY A 58 14.12 1.12 14.20
CA GLY A 58 14.73 0.97 15.53
C GLY A 58 13.95 0.05 16.47
N ASP A 59 12.63 -0.04 16.30
CA ASP A 59 11.75 -0.99 17.00
C ASP A 59 11.78 -2.41 16.38
N GLY A 60 12.61 -2.64 15.36
CA GLY A 60 12.74 -3.93 14.67
C GLY A 60 11.66 -4.21 13.64
N LEU A 61 10.89 -3.19 13.22
CA LEU A 61 9.85 -3.32 12.20
C LEU A 61 10.38 -2.94 10.81
N GLY A 62 9.94 -3.65 9.78
CA GLY A 62 10.09 -3.18 8.40
C GLY A 62 9.15 -2.01 8.12
N VAL A 63 9.45 -1.20 7.10
CA VAL A 63 8.60 -0.08 6.69
C VAL A 63 8.33 -0.12 5.18
N SER A 64 7.09 0.12 4.75
CA SER A 64 6.77 0.47 3.36
C SER A 64 6.47 1.97 3.35
N LEU A 65 7.40 2.77 2.84
CA LEU A 65 7.24 4.23 2.76
C LEU A 65 6.44 4.58 1.51
N ASP A 66 5.39 5.38 1.66
CA ASP A 66 4.53 5.79 0.53
C ASP A 66 4.42 7.32 0.41
N LEU A 67 4.81 7.86 -0.75
CA LEU A 67 4.51 9.24 -1.11
C LEU A 67 3.03 9.34 -1.50
N PHE A 68 2.19 9.67 -0.51
CA PHE A 68 0.75 9.70 -0.69
C PHE A 68 0.33 10.98 -1.43
N GLY A 69 -0.40 10.79 -2.53
CA GLY A 69 -0.87 11.86 -3.39
C GLY A 69 -2.01 11.39 -4.30
N GLU A 70 -2.50 12.31 -5.13
CA GLU A 70 -3.30 11.93 -6.30
C GLU A 70 -2.40 11.86 -7.52
N GLY A 71 -2.77 11.01 -8.48
CA GLY A 71 -2.04 10.86 -9.74
C GLY A 71 -1.90 12.18 -10.49
N ALA A 72 -0.84 12.27 -11.30
CA ALA A 72 -0.56 13.44 -12.10
C ALA A 72 -1.64 13.68 -13.18
N ALA A 73 -2.12 14.92 -13.28
CA ALA A 73 -3.13 15.33 -14.25
C ALA A 73 -2.53 15.83 -15.57
N ASP A 74 -1.24 16.17 -15.57
CA ASP A 74 -0.48 16.67 -16.72
C ASP A 74 1.01 16.29 -16.61
N GLU A 75 1.79 16.60 -17.65
CA GLU A 75 3.21 16.25 -17.73
C GLU A 75 4.06 16.96 -16.65
N GLU A 76 3.69 18.17 -16.25
CA GLU A 76 4.42 18.95 -15.24
C GLU A 76 4.24 18.34 -13.84
N SER A 77 3.00 18.05 -13.46
CA SER A 77 2.66 17.35 -12.21
C SER A 77 3.25 15.94 -12.16
N LEU A 78 3.35 15.25 -13.31
CA LEU A 78 4.03 13.95 -13.40
C LEU A 78 5.52 14.09 -13.12
N ALA A 79 6.19 15.06 -13.73
CA ALA A 79 7.61 15.30 -13.51
C ALA A 79 7.91 15.62 -12.03
N GLU A 80 7.04 16.40 -11.38
CA GLU A 80 7.16 16.68 -9.94
C GLU A 80 6.96 15.42 -9.08
N THR A 81 5.94 14.62 -9.38
CA THR A 81 5.65 13.38 -8.68
C THR A 81 6.82 12.38 -8.79
N VAL A 82 7.37 12.21 -10.00
CA VAL A 82 8.54 11.36 -10.25
C VAL A 82 9.78 11.88 -9.50
N ARG A 83 9.99 13.20 -9.43
CA ARG A 83 11.06 13.78 -8.59
C ARG A 83 10.86 13.43 -7.12
N GLY A 84 9.64 13.49 -6.62
CA GLY A 84 9.29 13.10 -5.24
C GLY A 84 9.64 11.64 -4.95
N TYR A 85 9.22 10.70 -5.81
CA TYR A 85 9.57 9.29 -5.67
C TYR A 85 11.08 9.04 -5.76
N ARG A 86 11.80 9.73 -6.68
CA ARG A 86 13.27 9.63 -6.78
C ARG A 86 13.96 10.10 -5.50
N ALA A 87 13.50 11.21 -4.92
CA ALA A 87 14.03 11.73 -3.66
C ALA A 87 13.78 10.73 -2.51
N ALA A 88 12.58 10.16 -2.42
CA ALA A 88 12.25 9.14 -1.43
C ALA A 88 13.13 7.89 -1.58
N ALA A 89 13.27 7.37 -2.80
CA ALA A 89 14.10 6.20 -3.10
C ALA A 89 15.56 6.42 -2.67
N ALA A 90 16.15 7.56 -3.03
CA ALA A 90 17.52 7.90 -2.65
C ALA A 90 17.69 8.04 -1.13
N ALA A 91 16.73 8.65 -0.44
CA ALA A 91 16.79 8.88 0.99
C ALA A 91 16.72 7.59 1.84
N LEU A 92 16.21 6.48 1.28
CA LEU A 92 16.20 5.18 1.97
C LEU A 92 17.61 4.72 2.36
N ALA A 93 18.64 5.15 1.63
CA ALA A 93 20.03 4.81 1.92
C ALA A 93 20.51 5.35 3.28
N GLU A 94 19.90 6.43 3.77
CA GLU A 94 20.33 7.13 4.99
C GLU A 94 19.67 6.60 6.26
N VAL A 95 18.56 5.88 6.14
CA VAL A 95 17.80 5.39 7.31
C VAL A 95 18.32 4.02 7.77
N GLY A 96 18.72 3.16 6.83
CA GLY A 96 19.07 1.78 7.11
C GLY A 96 17.87 0.94 7.58
N GLY A 97 18.07 -0.37 7.68
CA GLY A 97 17.01 -1.32 8.04
C GLY A 97 16.20 -1.84 6.85
N ASP A 98 15.10 -2.51 7.15
CA ASP A 98 14.23 -3.16 6.15
C ASP A 98 13.15 -2.19 5.64
N VAL A 99 13.52 -1.32 4.70
CA VAL A 99 12.63 -0.27 4.16
C VAL A 99 12.37 -0.48 2.68
N TYR A 100 11.10 -0.52 2.29
CA TYR A 100 10.65 -0.56 0.89
C TYR A 100 10.03 0.78 0.52
N LEU A 101 10.03 1.06 -0.78
CA LEU A 101 9.29 2.18 -1.35
C LEU A 101 8.03 1.65 -2.01
N GLU A 102 6.86 2.00 -1.48
CA GLU A 102 5.60 1.82 -2.19
C GLU A 102 5.59 2.74 -3.41
N ILE A 103 5.21 2.21 -4.57
CA ILE A 103 4.96 3.00 -5.77
C ILE A 103 3.55 2.76 -6.29
N VAL A 104 2.88 3.84 -6.66
CA VAL A 104 1.57 3.80 -7.30
C VAL A 104 1.75 3.99 -8.81
N PRO A 105 1.52 2.97 -9.65
CA PRO A 105 1.79 3.05 -11.09
C PRO A 105 1.12 4.23 -11.82
N SER A 106 -0.12 4.59 -11.47
CA SER A 106 -0.77 5.78 -12.04
C SER A 106 -0.04 7.09 -11.74
N HIS A 107 0.60 7.22 -10.57
CA HIS A 107 1.44 8.38 -10.22
C HIS A 107 2.70 8.47 -11.09
N LEU A 108 3.12 7.34 -11.67
CA LEU A 108 4.29 7.24 -12.54
C LEU A 108 3.92 7.27 -14.03
N GLY A 109 2.66 7.53 -14.36
CA GLY A 109 2.19 7.74 -15.72
C GLY A 109 1.64 6.47 -16.40
N LEU A 110 1.14 5.50 -15.64
CA LEU A 110 0.51 4.30 -16.22
C LEU A 110 -0.63 4.65 -17.19
N ASP A 111 -1.46 5.65 -16.85
CA ASP A 111 -2.57 6.09 -17.68
C ASP A 111 -2.13 6.85 -18.95
N LEU A 112 -0.87 7.32 -18.99
CA LEU A 112 -0.25 7.88 -20.20
C LEU A 112 0.38 6.81 -21.09
N GLY A 113 0.60 5.60 -20.55
CA GLY A 113 1.08 4.44 -21.27
C GLY A 113 1.99 3.55 -20.42
N PRO A 114 1.92 2.22 -20.55
CA PRO A 114 2.78 1.28 -19.82
C PRO A 114 4.28 1.56 -19.96
N ASP A 115 4.74 1.94 -21.16
CA ASP A 115 6.15 2.27 -21.42
C ASP A 115 6.58 3.58 -20.75
N VAL A 116 5.65 4.53 -20.55
CA VAL A 116 5.90 5.77 -19.82
C VAL A 116 6.11 5.44 -18.35
N CYS A 117 5.20 4.67 -17.76
CA CYS A 117 5.33 4.20 -16.39
C CYS A 117 6.62 3.42 -16.16
N ARG A 118 6.91 2.45 -17.03
CA ARG A 118 8.11 1.61 -16.94
C ARG A 118 9.38 2.45 -16.88
N ARG A 119 9.52 3.45 -17.76
CA ARG A 119 10.69 4.33 -17.78
C ARG A 119 10.87 5.08 -16.47
N HIS A 120 9.78 5.57 -15.86
CA HIS A 120 9.85 6.25 -14.57
C HIS A 120 10.16 5.28 -13.42
N VAL A 121 9.69 4.04 -13.47
CA VAL A 121 10.05 3.02 -12.48
C VAL A 121 11.52 2.64 -12.58
N GLU A 122 12.05 2.42 -13.80
CA GLU A 122 13.47 2.13 -14.03
C GLU A 122 14.38 3.25 -13.48
N GLN A 123 13.94 4.49 -13.64
CA GLN A 123 14.59 5.66 -13.05
C GLN A 123 14.63 5.65 -11.51
N LEU A 124 13.64 5.05 -10.82
CA LEU A 124 13.68 4.86 -9.37
C LEU A 124 14.66 3.75 -9.00
N LEU A 125 14.72 2.68 -9.79
CA LEU A 125 15.66 1.58 -9.58
C LEU A 125 17.12 2.03 -9.62
N ASP A 126 17.45 3.03 -10.45
CA ASP A 126 18.82 3.60 -10.54
C ASP A 126 19.33 4.18 -9.22
N VAL A 127 18.42 4.64 -8.35
CA VAL A 127 18.74 5.30 -7.07
C VAL A 127 18.28 4.51 -5.86
N LEU A 128 17.64 3.36 -6.06
CA LEU A 128 17.16 2.50 -4.98
C LEU A 128 18.34 1.82 -4.29
N PRO A 129 18.52 1.96 -2.97
CA PRO A 129 19.63 1.35 -2.27
C PRO A 129 19.52 -0.17 -2.24
N ALA A 130 20.68 -0.83 -2.20
CA ALA A 130 20.77 -2.28 -2.11
C ALA A 130 20.01 -2.81 -0.88
N GLY A 131 19.24 -3.88 -1.06
CA GLY A 131 18.42 -4.50 0.00
C GLY A 131 17.01 -3.90 0.12
N SER A 132 16.74 -2.72 -0.45
CA SER A 132 15.39 -2.19 -0.59
C SER A 132 14.65 -2.81 -1.77
N ARG A 133 13.32 -2.65 -1.78
CA ARG A 133 12.44 -3.10 -2.87
C ARG A 133 11.46 -2.00 -3.27
N LEU A 134 10.98 -2.08 -4.51
CA LEU A 134 9.78 -1.36 -4.93
C LEU A 134 8.55 -2.23 -4.67
N GLU A 135 7.66 -1.76 -3.81
CA GLU A 135 6.38 -2.38 -3.56
C GLU A 135 5.34 -1.79 -4.50
N ILE A 136 4.90 -2.58 -5.48
CA ILE A 136 3.98 -2.13 -6.52
C ILE A 136 2.56 -2.16 -5.97
N SER A 137 1.95 -0.98 -5.79
CA SER A 137 0.58 -0.86 -5.30
C SER A 137 -0.43 -1.47 -6.26
N ALA A 138 -1.50 -2.01 -5.69
CA ALA A 138 -2.69 -2.36 -6.45
C ALA A 138 -3.64 -1.15 -6.54
N GLU A 139 -4.24 -0.97 -7.72
CA GLU A 139 -5.17 0.12 -8.03
C GLU A 139 -6.54 -0.43 -8.46
N GLU A 140 -7.43 0.41 -8.99
CA GLU A 140 -8.71 -0.03 -9.55
C GLU A 140 -8.52 -1.14 -10.60
N SER A 141 -9.52 -2.02 -10.72
CA SER A 141 -9.40 -3.27 -11.48
C SER A 141 -9.04 -3.09 -12.95
N HIS A 142 -9.39 -1.94 -13.54
CA HIS A 142 -9.10 -1.62 -14.93
C HIS A 142 -7.60 -1.41 -15.18
N ARG A 143 -6.81 -1.00 -14.17
CA ARG A 143 -5.35 -0.88 -14.25
C ARG A 143 -4.63 -2.18 -13.94
N THR A 144 -5.26 -3.11 -13.20
CA THR A 144 -4.65 -4.38 -12.78
C THR A 144 -3.93 -5.15 -13.89
N PRO A 145 -4.44 -5.30 -15.14
CA PRO A 145 -3.70 -6.01 -16.18
C PRO A 145 -2.33 -5.38 -16.44
N HIS A 146 -2.29 -4.06 -16.61
CA HIS A 146 -1.07 -3.33 -16.91
C HIS A 146 -0.11 -3.30 -15.72
N ILE A 147 -0.61 -3.22 -14.49
CA ILE A 147 0.21 -3.29 -13.28
C ILE A 147 0.89 -4.66 -13.15
N MET A 148 0.15 -5.75 -13.40
CA MET A 148 0.70 -7.11 -13.35
C MET A 148 1.74 -7.33 -14.46
N ASP A 149 1.46 -6.86 -15.67
CA ASP A 149 2.41 -6.97 -16.80
C ASP A 149 3.70 -6.18 -16.53
N LEU A 150 3.58 -4.95 -16.00
CA LEU A 150 4.72 -4.14 -15.57
C LEU A 150 5.54 -4.86 -14.50
N THR A 151 4.87 -5.40 -13.47
CA THR A 151 5.54 -6.06 -12.34
C THR A 151 6.32 -7.30 -12.77
N VAL A 152 5.72 -8.14 -13.61
CA VAL A 152 6.39 -9.33 -14.16
C VAL A 152 7.59 -8.92 -15.02
N ALA A 153 7.43 -7.94 -15.91
CA ALA A 153 8.52 -7.48 -16.77
C ALA A 153 9.70 -6.89 -15.98
N LEU A 154 9.43 -6.16 -14.89
CA LEU A 154 10.47 -5.66 -13.98
C LEU A 154 11.21 -6.80 -13.28
N ALA A 155 10.47 -7.80 -12.78
CA ALA A 155 11.05 -8.96 -12.11
C ALA A 155 11.91 -9.82 -13.05
N GLU A 156 11.44 -10.05 -14.28
CA GLU A 156 12.21 -10.74 -15.32
C GLU A 156 13.50 -10.00 -15.70
N ALA A 157 13.51 -8.66 -15.59
CA ALA A 157 14.69 -7.82 -15.74
C ALA A 157 15.61 -7.81 -14.49
N GLY A 158 15.26 -8.55 -13.43
CA GLY A 158 16.03 -8.66 -12.19
C GLY A 158 15.78 -7.54 -11.18
N ALA A 159 14.74 -6.72 -11.36
CA ALA A 159 14.43 -5.66 -10.42
C ALA A 159 13.92 -6.21 -9.07
N PRO A 160 14.32 -5.61 -7.93
CA PRO A 160 13.85 -6.00 -6.60
C PRO A 160 12.42 -5.48 -6.36
N VAL A 161 11.42 -6.17 -6.89
CA VAL A 161 10.01 -5.80 -6.74
C VAL A 161 9.25 -6.70 -5.78
N LEU A 162 8.14 -6.19 -5.25
CA LEU A 162 7.10 -6.92 -4.52
C LEU A 162 5.73 -6.53 -5.08
N ALA A 163 4.86 -7.49 -5.34
CA ALA A 163 3.54 -7.24 -5.94
C ALA A 163 2.45 -7.17 -4.88
N THR A 164 1.56 -6.16 -4.97
CA THR A 164 0.33 -6.14 -4.18
C THR A 164 -0.81 -6.81 -4.96
N VAL A 165 -1.42 -7.84 -4.37
CA VAL A 165 -2.57 -8.56 -4.96
C VAL A 165 -3.82 -8.34 -4.13
N GLN A 166 -4.89 -7.90 -4.79
CA GLN A 166 -6.21 -7.75 -4.20
C GLN A 166 -6.96 -9.07 -4.21
N ALA A 167 -7.21 -9.64 -3.04
CA ALA A 167 -7.86 -10.93 -2.94
C ALA A 167 -9.32 -10.96 -3.43
N ASN A 168 -10.02 -9.82 -3.40
CA ASN A 168 -11.40 -9.76 -3.86
C ASN A 168 -11.56 -9.84 -5.38
N LEU A 169 -10.54 -9.55 -6.20
CA LEU A 169 -10.70 -9.59 -7.66
C LEU A 169 -10.79 -11.04 -8.14
N ARG A 170 -11.74 -11.33 -9.04
CA ARG A 170 -11.95 -12.69 -9.56
C ARG A 170 -10.78 -13.22 -10.39
N ARG A 171 -9.96 -12.31 -10.95
CA ARG A 171 -8.76 -12.61 -11.74
C ARG A 171 -7.54 -12.98 -10.89
N SER A 172 -7.52 -12.61 -9.61
CA SER A 172 -6.34 -12.75 -8.74
C SER A 172 -5.73 -14.14 -8.65
N PRO A 173 -6.48 -15.26 -8.72
CA PRO A 173 -5.86 -16.58 -8.78
C PRO A 173 -4.89 -16.75 -9.95
N GLY A 174 -5.25 -16.24 -11.14
CA GLY A 174 -4.39 -16.31 -12.31
C GLY A 174 -3.20 -15.34 -12.24
N ASP A 175 -3.40 -14.16 -11.65
CA ASP A 175 -2.28 -13.23 -11.44
C ASP A 175 -1.28 -13.78 -10.41
N VAL A 176 -1.75 -14.46 -9.36
CA VAL A 176 -0.88 -15.17 -8.41
C VAL A 176 -0.03 -16.23 -9.11
N ASP A 177 -0.62 -17.04 -9.99
CA ASP A 177 0.14 -18.06 -10.74
C ASP A 177 1.24 -17.43 -11.59
N ARG A 178 0.95 -16.30 -12.25
CA ARG A 178 1.95 -15.54 -13.03
C ARG A 178 3.07 -14.99 -12.17
N LEU A 179 2.74 -14.39 -11.02
CA LEU A 179 3.72 -13.80 -10.10
C LEU A 179 4.63 -14.87 -9.49
N VAL A 180 4.07 -16.02 -9.09
CA VAL A 180 4.84 -17.16 -8.61
C VAL A 180 5.79 -17.68 -9.68
N ALA A 181 5.31 -17.85 -10.92
CA ALA A 181 6.15 -18.29 -12.03
C ALA A 181 7.32 -17.33 -12.30
N ALA A 182 7.11 -16.03 -12.08
CA ALA A 182 8.13 -15.00 -12.20
C ALA A 182 9.00 -14.82 -10.92
N GLY A 183 8.77 -15.59 -9.86
CA GLY A 183 9.50 -15.49 -8.59
C GLY A 183 9.24 -14.20 -7.81
N VAL A 184 8.10 -13.54 -8.04
CA VAL A 184 7.73 -12.27 -7.41
C VAL A 184 7.10 -12.52 -6.04
N PRO A 185 7.62 -11.95 -4.93
CA PRO A 185 6.97 -12.02 -3.64
C PRO A 185 5.65 -11.22 -3.66
N VAL A 186 4.67 -11.68 -2.87
CA VAL A 186 3.32 -11.12 -2.91
C VAL A 186 2.91 -10.58 -1.55
N ARG A 187 2.47 -9.32 -1.53
CA ARG A 187 1.63 -8.75 -0.48
C ARG A 187 0.17 -8.98 -0.84
N LEU A 188 -0.56 -9.60 0.07
CA LEU A 188 -1.97 -9.90 -0.11
C LEU A 188 -2.82 -8.91 0.69
N VAL A 189 -3.72 -8.19 0.01
CA VAL A 189 -4.71 -7.30 0.63
C VAL A 189 -6.13 -7.79 0.33
N LYS A 190 -7.12 -7.39 1.12
CA LYS A 190 -8.54 -7.73 0.80
C LYS A 190 -9.03 -7.02 -0.47
N GLY A 191 -8.58 -5.78 -0.71
CA GLY A 191 -8.94 -4.92 -1.86
C GLY A 191 -9.79 -3.72 -1.47
N ALA A 192 -9.29 -2.50 -1.68
CA ALA A 192 -9.90 -1.28 -1.14
C ALA A 192 -10.97 -0.64 -2.05
N TYR A 193 -10.92 -0.92 -3.35
CA TYR A 193 -11.72 -0.24 -4.37
C TYR A 193 -13.15 -0.78 -4.47
N LEU A 194 -14.08 0.09 -4.88
CA LEU A 194 -15.48 -0.24 -5.11
C LEU A 194 -15.67 -0.80 -6.52
N GLU A 195 -15.60 -2.12 -6.63
CA GLU A 195 -15.75 -2.83 -7.89
C GLU A 195 -17.14 -3.46 -8.05
N SER A 196 -17.54 -3.69 -9.29
CA SER A 196 -18.78 -4.39 -9.61
C SER A 196 -18.69 -5.89 -9.29
N ALA A 197 -19.84 -6.54 -9.09
CA ALA A 197 -19.89 -7.94 -8.65
C ALA A 197 -19.38 -8.95 -9.70
N ASP A 198 -19.36 -8.57 -10.98
CA ASP A 198 -18.78 -9.33 -12.08
C ASP A 198 -17.24 -9.26 -12.08
N VAL A 199 -16.65 -8.22 -11.48
CA VAL A 199 -15.19 -8.04 -11.38
C VAL A 199 -14.65 -8.56 -10.05
N ALA A 200 -15.37 -8.31 -8.95
CA ALA A 200 -14.89 -8.60 -7.61
C ALA A 200 -15.92 -9.32 -6.73
N HIS A 201 -15.40 -10.12 -5.80
CA HIS A 201 -16.14 -10.62 -4.65
C HIS A 201 -16.58 -9.45 -3.76
N ALA A 202 -17.81 -9.54 -3.24
CA ALA A 202 -18.33 -8.55 -2.30
C ALA A 202 -17.46 -8.47 -1.04
N TRP A 203 -17.36 -7.26 -0.49
CA TRP A 203 -16.68 -7.01 0.78
C TRP A 203 -17.33 -7.80 1.92
N GLY A 204 -16.51 -8.24 2.89
CA GLY A 204 -16.93 -9.08 4.01
C GLY A 204 -16.47 -10.53 3.86
N GLU A 205 -17.38 -11.48 4.12
CA GLU A 205 -17.08 -12.91 4.07
C GLU A 205 -16.54 -13.37 2.71
N PRO A 206 -17.12 -13.01 1.55
CA PRO A 206 -16.63 -13.51 0.26
C PRO A 206 -15.18 -13.08 -0.04
N ALA A 207 -14.83 -11.81 0.22
CA ALA A 207 -13.46 -11.32 0.08
C ALA A 207 -12.50 -11.97 1.10
N THR A 208 -12.96 -12.27 2.31
CA THR A 208 -12.16 -12.96 3.34
C THR A 208 -11.87 -14.41 2.93
N VAL A 209 -12.86 -15.13 2.39
CA VAL A 209 -12.66 -16.48 1.85
C VAL A 209 -11.68 -16.47 0.67
N ALA A 210 -11.79 -15.48 -0.22
CA ALA A 210 -10.86 -15.33 -1.33
C ALA A 210 -9.42 -15.07 -0.84
N PHE A 211 -9.26 -14.23 0.19
CA PHE A 211 -7.97 -13.98 0.84
C PHE A 211 -7.33 -15.26 1.39
N VAL A 212 -8.08 -16.07 2.13
CA VAL A 212 -7.60 -17.36 2.66
C VAL A 212 -7.17 -18.29 1.52
N ARG A 213 -7.98 -18.39 0.45
CA ARG A 213 -7.66 -19.25 -0.70
C ARG A 213 -6.37 -18.84 -1.39
N LEU A 214 -6.17 -17.55 -1.65
CA LEU A 214 -4.95 -17.06 -2.30
C LEU A 214 -3.71 -17.20 -1.40
N ALA A 215 -3.84 -16.98 -0.09
CA ALA A 215 -2.75 -17.22 0.84
C ALA A 215 -2.27 -18.69 0.81
N HIS A 216 -3.21 -19.64 0.81
CA HIS A 216 -2.87 -21.06 0.66
C HIS A 216 -2.35 -21.41 -0.73
N GLN A 217 -2.85 -20.79 -1.80
CA GLN A 217 -2.34 -20.98 -3.16
C GLN A 217 -0.87 -20.56 -3.26
N LEU A 218 -0.52 -19.38 -2.74
CA LEU A 218 0.85 -18.88 -2.67
C LEU A 218 1.74 -19.85 -1.90
N HIS A 219 1.29 -20.29 -0.71
CA HIS A 219 2.04 -21.22 0.13
C HIS A 219 2.27 -22.58 -0.55
N ALA A 220 1.23 -23.14 -1.17
CA ALA A 220 1.31 -24.41 -1.89
C ALA A 220 2.30 -24.35 -3.07
N ALA A 221 2.50 -23.16 -3.64
CA ALA A 221 3.47 -22.91 -4.70
C ALA A 221 4.87 -22.52 -4.17
N GLY A 222 5.12 -22.64 -2.86
CA GLY A 222 6.42 -22.39 -2.24
C GLY A 222 6.70 -20.92 -1.91
N SER A 223 5.69 -20.04 -1.98
CA SER A 223 5.82 -18.62 -1.67
C SER A 223 5.08 -18.26 -0.37
N ALA A 224 5.78 -17.65 0.58
CA ALA A 224 5.15 -17.11 1.78
C ALA A 224 4.69 -15.66 1.54
N PRO A 225 3.39 -15.36 1.67
CA PRO A 225 2.88 -14.01 1.43
C PRO A 225 3.18 -13.05 2.59
N VAL A 226 3.16 -11.75 2.29
CA VAL A 226 2.96 -10.70 3.30
C VAL A 226 1.46 -10.48 3.46
N LEU A 227 0.92 -10.80 4.64
CA LEU A 227 -0.49 -10.67 4.96
C LEU A 227 -0.80 -9.22 5.39
N ALA A 228 -1.21 -8.37 4.45
CA ALA A 228 -1.57 -6.98 4.73
C ALA A 228 -3.03 -6.89 5.23
N THR A 229 -3.23 -7.17 6.53
CA THR A 229 -4.55 -7.16 7.16
C THR A 229 -4.52 -6.86 8.66
N HIS A 230 -5.50 -6.08 9.13
CA HIS A 230 -5.76 -5.83 10.55
C HIS A 230 -6.77 -6.80 11.17
N ASP A 231 -7.28 -7.76 10.38
CA ASP A 231 -8.18 -8.80 10.86
C ASP A 231 -7.39 -9.83 11.66
N ARG A 232 -7.44 -9.74 13.01
CA ARG A 232 -6.65 -10.59 13.90
C ARG A 232 -7.00 -12.05 13.74
N VAL A 233 -8.28 -12.40 13.60
CA VAL A 233 -8.69 -13.80 13.50
C VAL A 233 -8.16 -14.41 12.21
N LEU A 234 -8.33 -13.71 11.09
CA LEU A 234 -7.79 -14.13 9.80
C LEU A 234 -6.26 -14.26 9.82
N ARG A 235 -5.58 -13.23 10.34
CA ARG A 235 -4.12 -13.18 10.41
C ARG A 235 -3.54 -14.31 11.25
N GLU A 236 -4.01 -14.49 12.49
CA GLU A 236 -3.48 -15.53 13.39
C GLU A 236 -3.72 -16.94 12.82
N ALA A 237 -4.89 -17.18 12.22
CA ALA A 237 -5.17 -18.46 11.59
C ALA A 237 -4.23 -18.75 10.41
N LEU A 238 -3.89 -17.75 9.59
CA LEU A 238 -2.98 -17.92 8.46
C LEU A 238 -1.51 -18.01 8.89
N LEU A 239 -1.08 -17.28 9.92
CA LEU A 239 0.28 -17.38 10.46
C LEU A 239 0.58 -18.78 10.99
N GLU A 240 -0.39 -19.42 11.65
CA GLU A 240 -0.26 -20.82 12.10
C GLU A 240 -0.18 -21.79 10.91
N ALA A 241 -0.94 -21.54 9.85
CA ALA A 241 -1.03 -22.43 8.70
C ALA A 241 0.07 -22.23 7.65
N ILE A 242 0.75 -21.08 7.64
CA ILE A 242 1.72 -20.67 6.62
C ILE A 242 3.02 -20.19 7.29
N PRO A 243 3.92 -21.12 7.64
CA PRO A 243 5.22 -20.77 8.19
C PRO A 243 6.01 -19.84 7.26
N GLY A 244 6.59 -18.79 7.82
CA GLY A 244 7.37 -17.79 7.07
C GLY A 244 6.54 -16.64 6.47
N ALA A 245 5.21 -16.66 6.60
CA ALA A 245 4.40 -15.51 6.23
C ALA A 245 4.76 -14.28 7.07
N GLY A 246 4.83 -13.12 6.41
CA GLY A 246 4.96 -11.82 7.07
C GLY A 246 3.59 -11.17 7.29
N VAL A 247 3.58 -10.07 8.04
CA VAL A 247 2.37 -9.25 8.25
C VAL A 247 2.69 -7.81 7.89
N GLU A 248 1.76 -7.13 7.24
CA GLU A 248 1.83 -5.68 7.10
C GLU A 248 0.62 -5.00 7.74
N LEU A 249 0.89 -3.92 8.49
CA LEU A 249 -0.12 -3.10 9.14
C LEU A 249 0.04 -1.63 8.73
N LEU A 250 -1.06 -0.91 8.61
CA LEU A 250 -1.05 0.54 8.44
C LEU A 250 -0.53 1.24 9.71
N LEU A 251 0.28 2.28 9.53
CA LEU A 251 0.76 3.16 10.60
C LEU A 251 -0.40 3.66 11.47
N GLY A 252 -0.21 3.66 12.80
CA GLY A 252 -1.20 4.13 13.77
C GLY A 252 -2.42 3.22 13.97
N VAL A 253 -2.54 2.13 13.22
CA VAL A 253 -3.66 1.18 13.33
C VAL A 253 -3.19 -0.07 14.06
N ARG A 254 -3.69 -0.26 15.29
CA ARG A 254 -3.37 -1.42 16.14
C ARG A 254 -1.86 -1.62 16.34
N GLU A 255 -1.15 -0.55 16.71
CA GLU A 255 0.32 -0.58 16.87
C GLU A 255 0.81 -1.64 17.87
N ASP A 256 0.01 -1.98 18.87
CA ASP A 256 0.34 -3.05 19.82
C ASP A 256 0.40 -4.42 19.15
N ASP A 257 -0.42 -4.68 18.12
CA ASP A 257 -0.34 -5.92 17.35
C ASP A 257 1.02 -6.01 16.64
N ALA A 258 1.56 -4.92 16.11
CA ALA A 258 2.86 -4.92 15.42
C ALA A 258 3.98 -5.36 16.37
N ARG A 259 3.99 -4.81 17.59
CA ARG A 259 4.98 -5.15 18.62
C ARG A 259 4.81 -6.59 19.13
N GLU A 260 3.57 -7.04 19.36
CA GLU A 260 3.27 -8.42 19.77
C GLU A 260 3.77 -9.43 18.73
N LEU A 261 3.51 -9.17 17.44
CA LEU A 261 3.95 -10.03 16.35
C LEU A 261 5.48 -10.05 16.20
N ALA A 262 6.13 -8.88 16.26
CA ALA A 262 7.58 -8.80 16.20
C ALA A 262 8.25 -9.54 17.37
N ALA A 263 7.71 -9.44 18.59
CA ALA A 263 8.20 -10.17 19.76
C ALA A 263 8.07 -11.71 19.63
N ARG A 264 7.14 -12.18 18.78
CA ARG A 264 6.98 -13.60 18.41
C ARG A 264 7.90 -14.05 17.28
N GLY A 265 8.73 -13.14 16.74
CA GLY A 265 9.60 -13.41 15.59
C GLY A 265 8.89 -13.44 14.24
N VAL A 266 7.65 -12.96 14.15
CA VAL A 266 6.95 -12.79 12.88
C VAL A 266 7.54 -11.57 12.16
N PRO A 267 7.89 -11.66 10.86
CA PRO A 267 8.27 -10.48 10.08
C PRO A 267 7.10 -9.49 10.00
N VAL A 268 7.29 -8.27 10.49
CA VAL A 268 6.26 -7.23 10.48
C VAL A 268 6.75 -6.03 9.69
N ARG A 269 5.93 -5.55 8.76
CA ARG A 269 6.09 -4.28 8.05
C ARG A 269 5.00 -3.28 8.45
N VAL A 270 5.34 -2.00 8.50
CA VAL A 270 4.38 -0.91 8.69
C VAL A 270 4.30 -0.08 7.41
N TYR A 271 3.12 0.02 6.82
CA TYR A 271 2.86 0.94 5.73
C TYR A 271 2.73 2.38 6.28
N ALA A 272 3.61 3.25 5.82
CA ALA A 272 3.88 4.58 6.35
C ALA A 272 3.70 5.65 5.26
N PRO A 273 2.49 6.19 5.09
CA PRO A 273 2.22 7.22 4.09
C PRO A 273 2.66 8.59 4.58
N TYR A 274 3.16 9.43 3.68
CA TYR A 274 3.55 10.81 3.97
C TYR A 274 3.20 11.74 2.81
N GLY A 275 3.26 13.04 3.08
CA GLY A 275 3.07 14.07 2.05
C GLY A 275 1.89 15.00 2.33
N ASP A 276 1.72 15.98 1.45
CA ASP A 276 0.73 17.06 1.59
C ASP A 276 -0.72 16.58 1.52
N SER A 277 -0.97 15.40 0.95
CA SER A 277 -2.31 14.80 0.84
C SER A 277 -2.74 14.02 2.10
N TRP A 278 -2.12 14.28 3.25
CA TRP A 278 -2.39 13.61 4.53
C TRP A 278 -3.87 13.66 4.95
N PHE A 279 -4.58 14.75 4.65
CA PHE A 279 -5.99 14.90 5.04
C PHE A 279 -6.87 13.88 4.31
N ARG A 280 -6.66 13.72 2.99
CA ARG A 280 -7.35 12.72 2.17
C ARG A 280 -7.07 11.31 2.66
N TYR A 281 -5.80 11.01 2.95
CA TYR A 281 -5.42 9.70 3.50
C TYR A 281 -6.17 9.44 4.82
N TRP A 282 -6.12 10.37 5.76
CA TRP A 282 -6.76 10.23 7.06
C TRP A 282 -8.28 10.03 6.92
N MET A 283 -8.93 10.79 6.06
CA MET A 283 -10.37 10.65 5.82
C MET A 283 -10.73 9.29 5.19
N ARG A 284 -9.90 8.75 4.28
CA ARG A 284 -10.08 7.38 3.77
C ARG A 284 -10.02 6.35 4.90
N ARG A 285 -9.07 6.50 5.84
CA ARG A 285 -8.96 5.62 7.02
C ARG A 285 -10.17 5.71 7.95
N VAL A 286 -10.68 6.91 8.20
CA VAL A 286 -11.90 7.10 9.00
C VAL A 286 -13.10 6.41 8.35
N ALA A 287 -13.25 6.52 7.02
CA ALA A 287 -14.33 5.88 6.28
C ALA A 287 -14.25 4.34 6.32
N GLU A 288 -13.05 3.78 6.25
CA GLU A 288 -12.82 2.33 6.29
C GLU A 288 -13.02 1.73 7.68
N ALA A 289 -12.63 2.44 8.75
CA ALA A 289 -12.81 2.00 10.13
C ALA A 289 -14.29 1.84 10.53
N GLN A 290 -15.20 2.57 9.87
CA GLN A 290 -16.65 2.49 10.11
C GLN A 290 -17.34 1.33 9.37
N GLY A 291 -16.60 0.59 8.52
CA GLY A 291 -17.11 -0.53 7.74
C GLY A 291 -16.44 -1.88 8.06
N ALA A 292 -15.59 -1.92 9.09
CA ALA A 292 -14.92 -3.11 9.60
C ALA A 292 -15.69 -3.73 10.78
#